data_AF-A0A1J3JUN0-F1
#
_entry.id   AF-A0A1J3JUN0-F1
#
_cell.length_a   1.000
_cell.length_b   1.000
_cell.length_c   1.000
_cell.angle_alpha   90.00
_cell.angle_beta   90.00
_cell.angle_gamma   90.00
#
_symmetry.space_group_name_H-M   'P 1'
#
loop_
_entity.id
_entity.type
_entity.pdbx_description
1 polymer ?
#
loop_
_entity_poly.entity_id
_entity_poly.type
_entity_poly.pdbx_seq_one_letter_code
_entity_poly.pdbx_strand_id
1 'polypeptide(L)' 'TTVNVKLSRSSGIYRASEPVEGKIVMNSPTSISHQGIRLSVNGSVNLQDPKGSRFIESFYGAIKPISIVKKTIEVRSSGK' A
#
# COMPACT_ATOMS: atom_id res chain seq x y z
N THR A 1 22.22 -3.10 3.94
CA THR A 1 21.02 -2.83 4.74
C THR A 1 19.80 -3.18 3.93
N THR A 2 18.90 -3.98 4.46
CA THR A 2 17.63 -4.33 3.80
C THR A 2 16.47 -3.90 4.68
N VAL A 3 15.40 -3.41 4.06
CA VAL A 3 14.15 -3.03 4.73
C VAL A 3 13.03 -3.77 4.03
N ASN A 4 12.29 -4.58 4.79
CA ASN A 4 11.22 -5.40 4.27
C ASN A 4 9.94 -5.17 5.08
N VAL A 5 8.80 -5.14 4.40
CA VAL A 5 7.48 -5.18 5.03
C VAL A 5 6.97 -6.60 4.92
N LYS A 6 6.77 -7.27 6.04
CA LYS A 6 6.17 -8.60 6.10
C LYS A 6 4.74 -8.49 6.63
N LEU A 7 3.78 -8.87 5.81
CA LEU A 7 2.39 -8.98 6.24
C LEU A 7 2.20 -10.26 7.07
N SER A 8 1.29 -10.22 8.05
CA SER A 8 0.97 -11.37 8.90
C SER A 8 0.28 -12.49 8.11
N ARG A 9 -0.51 -12.13 7.09
CA ARG A 9 -1.13 -13.08 6.16
C ARG A 9 -0.31 -13.25 4.89
N SER A 10 -0.14 -14.50 4.49
CA SER A 10 0.51 -14.89 3.23
C SER A 10 -0.42 -14.82 2.01
N SER A 11 -1.74 -14.93 2.18
CA SER A 11 -2.70 -15.03 1.08
C SER A 11 -2.84 -13.74 0.26
N GLY A 12 -2.39 -12.59 0.77
CA GLY A 12 -2.50 -11.29 0.09
C GLY A 12 -3.92 -10.78 -0.12
N ILE A 13 -4.95 -11.57 0.22
CA ILE A 13 -6.36 -11.25 0.06
C ILE A 13 -6.93 -10.84 1.41
N TYR A 14 -7.49 -9.63 1.45
CA TYR A 14 -8.14 -9.05 2.62
C TYR A 14 -9.56 -8.64 2.23
N ARG A 15 -10.50 -8.83 3.14
CA ARG A 15 -11.90 -8.43 2.99
C ARG A 15 -12.18 -7.13 3.71
N ALA A 16 -13.35 -6.55 3.43
CA ALA A 16 -13.84 -5.41 4.18
C ALA A 16 -13.79 -5.69 5.69
N SER A 17 -13.32 -4.72 6.47
CA SER A 17 -13.14 -4.79 7.91
C SER A 17 -12.11 -5.80 8.42
N GLU A 18 -11.41 -6.54 7.55
CA GLU A 18 -10.25 -7.32 7.97
C GLU A 18 -9.04 -6.41 8.17
N PRO A 19 -8.36 -6.47 9.34
CA PRO A 19 -7.16 -5.67 9.56
C PRO A 19 -6.00 -6.17 8.69
N VAL A 20 -5.27 -5.23 8.08
CA VAL A 20 -4.00 -5.51 7.40
C VAL A 20 -2.88 -5.29 8.39
N GLU A 21 -2.33 -6.38 8.91
CA GLU A 21 -1.29 -6.37 9.92
C GLU A 21 0.05 -6.87 9.37
N GLY A 22 1.14 -6.45 10.00
CA GLY A 22 2.47 -6.87 9.60
C GLY A 22 3.58 -6.26 10.46
N LYS A 23 4.82 -6.52 10.05
CA LYS A 23 6.04 -6.05 10.70
C LYS A 23 6.97 -5.42 9.67
N ILE A 24 7.64 -4.35 10.07
CA ILE A 24 8.76 -3.78 9.32
C ILE A 24 10.02 -4.42 9.87
N VAL A 25 10.77 -5.10 9.01
CA VAL A 25 12.01 -5.79 9.37
C VAL A 25 13.17 -5.06 8.70
N MET A 26 14.08 -4.54 9.51
CA MET A 26 15.31 -3.88 9.05
C MET A 26 16.50 -4.73 9.45
N ASN A 27 17.30 -5.14 8.47
CA ASN A 27 18.55 -5.86 8.70
C ASN A 27 19.72 -4.98 8.25
N SER A 28 20.63 -4.73 9.18
CA SER A 28 21.89 -4.04 8.91
C SER A 28 23.05 -4.77 9.58
N PRO A 29 24.18 -4.95 8.89
CA PRO A 29 25.40 -5.49 9.50
C PRO A 29 26.04 -4.53 10.52
N THR A 30 25.63 -3.27 10.54
CA THR A 30 26.16 -2.22 11.41
C THR A 30 25.05 -1.35 12.00
N SER A 31 25.35 -0.57 13.05
CA SER A 31 24.39 0.41 13.59
C SER A 31 24.13 1.54 12.59
N ILE A 32 22.86 1.94 12.42
CA ILE A 32 22.44 2.95 11.46
C ILE A 32 21.65 4.05 12.15
N SER A 33 21.99 5.31 11.89
CA SER A 33 21.12 6.44 12.18
C SER A 33 20.10 6.64 11.05
N HIS A 34 18.83 6.79 11.39
CA HIS A 34 17.74 6.98 10.44
C HIS A 34 16.92 8.24 10.75
N GLN A 35 16.45 8.91 9.70
CA GLN A 35 15.60 10.11 9.81
C GLN A 35 14.11 9.73 9.84
N GLY A 36 13.76 8.89 10.81
CA GLY A 36 12.41 8.36 10.99
C GLY A 36 12.06 7.21 10.04
N ILE A 37 11.03 6.46 10.40
CA ILE A 37 10.48 5.35 9.62
C ILE A 37 9.01 5.66 9.42
N ARG A 38 8.60 5.74 8.15
CA ARG A 38 7.22 6.05 7.76
C ARG A 38 6.66 4.93 6.90
N LEU A 39 5.42 4.54 7.18
CA LEU A 39 4.66 3.57 6.40
C LEU A 39 3.61 4.32 5.58
N SER A 40 3.67 4.18 4.26
CA SER A 40 2.66 4.74 3.35
C SER A 40 1.82 3.62 2.75
N VAL A 41 0.51 3.70 2.97
CA VAL A 41 -0.49 2.79 2.43
C VAL A 41 -1.26 3.53 1.36
N ASN A 42 -1.18 3.04 0.12
CA ASN A 42 -1.90 3.56 -1.03
C ASN A 42 -2.73 2.44 -1.64
N GLY A 43 -4.00 2.71 -1.91
CA GLY A 43 -4.92 1.82 -2.60
C GLY A 43 -5.68 2.60 -3.65
N SER A 44 -5.79 2.04 -4.85
CA SER A 44 -6.60 2.58 -5.94
C SER A 44 -7.47 1.49 -6.56
N VAL A 45 -8.60 1.90 -7.11
CA VAL A 45 -9.49 1.04 -7.87
C VAL A 45 -9.65 1.59 -9.28
N ASN A 46 -9.79 0.69 -10.24
CA ASN A 46 -10.14 1.03 -11.61
C ASN A 46 -11.59 0.63 -11.84
N LEU A 47 -12.32 1.46 -12.58
CA LEU A 47 -13.65 1.10 -13.04
C LEU A 47 -13.50 0.11 -14.20
N GLN A 48 -14.09 -1.08 -14.06
CA GLN A 48 -14.14 -2.09 -15.12
C GLN A 48 -15.62 -2.43 -15.38
N ASP A 49 -16.08 -2.28 -16.63
CA ASP A 49 -17.41 -2.76 -17.04
C ASP A 49 -17.32 -4.26 -17.38
N PRO A 50 -18.07 -5.13 -16.68
CA PRO A 50 -18.07 -6.56 -16.98
C PRO A 50 -18.78 -6.93 -18.28
N LYS A 51 -19.54 -6.04 -18.93
CA LYS A 51 -20.28 -6.35 -20.16
C LYS A 51 -20.43 -5.14 -21.09
N GLY A 52 -19.34 -4.70 -21.72
CA GLY A 52 -19.34 -3.96 -22.99
C GLY A 52 -20.55 -3.05 -23.24
N SER A 53 -20.97 -2.27 -22.24
CA SER A 53 -21.99 -1.26 -22.44
C SER A 53 -21.27 -0.13 -23.14
N ARG A 54 -21.63 0.10 -24.41
CA ARG A 54 -21.09 1.14 -25.31
C ARG A 54 -21.01 2.55 -24.70
N PHE A 55 -21.53 2.77 -23.50
CA PHE A 55 -21.48 4.02 -22.75
C PHE A 55 -20.18 4.27 -21.99
N ILE A 56 -19.39 3.24 -21.64
CA ILE A 56 -18.14 3.43 -20.86
C ILE A 56 -16.91 3.44 -21.78
N GLU A 57 -17.00 2.90 -23.02
CA GLU A 57 -15.91 2.82 -24.02
C GLU A 57 -15.21 4.17 -24.29
N SER A 58 -15.95 5.27 -24.27
CA SER A 58 -15.44 6.64 -24.43
C SER A 58 -14.69 7.19 -23.22
N PHE A 59 -14.70 6.50 -22.07
CA PHE A 59 -14.07 6.94 -20.83
C PHE A 59 -12.89 6.08 -20.37
N TYR A 60 -12.66 4.90 -20.97
CA TYR A 60 -11.54 4.02 -20.59
C TYR A 60 -10.16 4.66 -20.79
N GLY A 61 -10.02 5.59 -21.72
CA GLY A 61 -8.78 6.34 -21.91
C GLY A 61 -8.57 7.50 -20.92
N ALA A 62 -9.61 7.91 -20.19
CA ALA A 62 -9.64 9.19 -19.47
C ALA A 62 -9.86 9.09 -17.95
N ILE A 63 -10.36 7.96 -17.43
CA ILE A 63 -10.62 7.84 -15.98
C ILE A 63 -9.36 7.41 -15.26
N LYS A 64 -8.78 8.33 -14.49
CA LYS A 64 -7.67 8.04 -13.57
C LYS A 64 -8.12 7.04 -12.49
N PRO A 65 -7.25 6.11 -12.04
CA PRO A 65 -7.55 5.24 -10.92
C PRO A 65 -8.03 6.05 -9.71
N ILE A 66 -9.15 5.64 -9.12
CA ILE A 66 -9.74 6.33 -7.98
C ILE A 66 -9.01 5.85 -6.72
N SER A 67 -8.37 6.76 -5.99
CA SER A 67 -7.71 6.41 -4.74
C SER A 67 -8.74 6.16 -3.65
N ILE A 68 -8.73 4.95 -3.10
CA ILE A 68 -9.62 4.53 -2.00
C ILE A 68 -8.92 4.61 -0.64
N VAL A 69 -7.59 4.54 -0.63
CA VAL A 69 -6.77 4.66 0.57
C VAL A 69 -5.52 5.47 0.22
N LYS A 70 -5.24 6.50 1.01
CA LYS A 70 -3.98 7.25 0.98
C LYS A 70 -3.65 7.69 2.40
N LYS A 71 -2.80 6.93 3.08
CA LYS A 71 -2.43 7.18 4.48
C LYS A 71 -0.94 7.01 4.68
N THR A 72 -0.31 7.96 5.35
CA THR A 72 1.06 7.84 5.82
C THR A 72 1.07 7.90 7.33
N ILE A 73 1.80 6.97 7.95
CA ILE A 73 1.91 6.82 9.39
C ILE A 73 3.39 6.84 9.76
N GLU A 74 3.74 7.64 10.75
CA GLU A 74 5.08 7.57 11.35
C GLU A 74 5.13 6.37 12.30
N VAL A 75 6.03 5.44 12.01
CA VAL A 75 6.22 4.20 12.78
C VAL A 75 7.31 4.38 13.83
N ARG A 76 8.34 5.17 13.52
CA ARG A 76 9.43 5.50 14.44
C ARG A 76 9.96 6.89 14.10
N SER A 77 10.19 7.72 15.11
CA SER A 77 10.89 9.00 14.94
C SER A 77 12.37 8.79 14.59
N SER A 78 13.08 9.86 14.23
CA SER A 78 14.52 9.80 13.96
C SER A 78 15.31 9.27 15.15
N GLY A 79 16.32 8.46 14.88
CA GLY A 79 17.13 7.84 15.92
C GLY A 79 18.21 6.93 15.36
N LYS A 80 18.92 6.28 16.28
CA LYS A 80 19.97 5.30 15.99
C LYS A 80 19.46 3.86 16.17
#